data_AF-A0A2A5D8U2-F1
#
_entry.id   AF-A0A2A5D8U2-F1
#
_cell.length_a   1.000
_cell.length_b   1.000
_cell.length_c   1.000
_cell.angle_alpha   90.00
_cell.angle_beta   90.00
_cell.angle_gamma   90.00
#
_symmetry.space_group_name_H-M   'P 1'
#
loop_
_entity.id
_entity.type
_entity.pdbx_description
1 polymer ?
#
loop_
_entity_poly.entity_id
_entity_poly.type
_entity_poly.pdbx_seq_one_letter_code
_entity_poly.pdbx_strand_id
1 'polypeptide(L)'
;MTQPPSPNSREQLSDPSYRAEMLSKIEALISVLQVARTKVILNMDTAGGNSARLARVKLQVENTLKVCRKARAALSGSAAISSEEISNTDIDALCSQLGGMES
;
A
#
# COMPACT_ATOMS: atom_id res chain seq x y z
N MET A 1 -35.03 -3.23 5.54
CA MET A 1 -33.98 -2.26 5.17
C MET A 1 -32.64 -2.95 5.28
N THR A 2 -32.08 -3.39 4.16
CA THR A 2 -30.75 -4.01 4.09
C THR A 2 -29.71 -2.91 4.16
N GLN A 3 -29.09 -2.74 5.33
CA GLN A 3 -27.92 -1.86 5.49
C GLN A 3 -26.81 -2.37 4.55
N PRO A 4 -26.21 -1.53 3.70
CA PRO A 4 -25.10 -1.97 2.86
C PRO A 4 -23.99 -2.51 3.77
N PRO A 5 -23.31 -3.61 3.40
CA PRO A 5 -22.22 -4.14 4.20
C PRO A 5 -21.23 -3.01 4.46
N SER A 6 -20.92 -2.76 5.74
CA SER A 6 -19.96 -1.73 6.12
C SER A 6 -18.64 -2.03 5.40
N PRO A 7 -18.13 -1.12 4.55
CA PRO A 7 -17.10 -1.44 3.55
C PRO A 7 -15.72 -1.73 4.13
N ASN A 8 -15.59 -1.90 5.45
CA ASN A 8 -14.33 -2.00 6.17
C ASN A 8 -14.44 -2.85 7.43
N SER A 9 -15.30 -3.88 7.45
CA SER A 9 -15.32 -4.79 8.59
C SER A 9 -13.96 -5.49 8.64
N ARG A 10 -13.32 -5.51 9.83
CA ARG A 10 -12.00 -6.15 10.02
C ARG A 10 -12.00 -7.60 9.50
N GLU A 11 -13.16 -8.27 9.55
CA GLU A 11 -13.34 -9.62 9.01
C GLU A 11 -13.21 -9.71 7.47
N GLN A 12 -13.57 -8.67 6.72
CA GLN A 12 -13.42 -8.68 5.25
C GLN A 12 -11.95 -8.61 4.83
N LEU A 13 -11.11 -7.92 5.61
CA LEU A 13 -9.66 -7.87 5.37
C LEU A 13 -8.94 -9.19 5.71
N SER A 14 -9.62 -10.14 6.36
CA SER A 14 -9.13 -11.49 6.57
C SER A 14 -9.28 -12.38 5.33
N ASP A 15 -10.16 -12.03 4.38
CA ASP A 15 -10.24 -12.72 3.09
C ASP A 15 -9.04 -12.33 2.20
N PRO A 16 -8.18 -13.29 1.79
CA PRO A 16 -7.02 -13.01 0.97
C PRO A 16 -7.36 -12.34 -0.37
N SER A 17 -8.49 -12.74 -0.97
CA SER A 17 -8.92 -12.23 -2.28
C SER A 17 -9.35 -10.76 -2.19
N TYR A 18 -10.22 -10.44 -1.23
CA TYR A 18 -10.62 -9.06 -0.94
C TYR A 18 -9.43 -8.17 -0.56
N ARG A 19 -8.49 -8.70 0.23
CA ARG A 19 -7.27 -7.98 0.60
C ARG A 19 -6.38 -7.67 -0.62
N ALA A 20 -6.20 -8.64 -1.52
CA ALA A 20 -5.45 -8.44 -2.76
C ALA A 20 -6.11 -7.40 -3.68
N GLU A 21 -7.43 -7.43 -3.78
CA GLU A 21 -8.21 -6.42 -4.52
C GLU A 21 -8.02 -5.01 -3.92
N MET A 22 -8.11 -4.89 -2.60
CA MET A 22 -7.87 -3.62 -1.89
C MET A 22 -6.44 -3.13 -2.06
N LEU A 23 -5.46 -4.02 -2.01
CA LEU A 23 -4.06 -3.68 -2.25
C LEU A 23 -3.87 -3.11 -3.65
N SER A 24 -4.41 -3.77 -4.68
CA SER A 24 -4.37 -3.28 -6.07
C SER A 24 -5.01 -1.90 -6.23
N LYS A 25 -6.18 -1.68 -5.61
CA LYS A 25 -6.85 -0.36 -5.60
C LYS A 25 -6.00 0.72 -4.93
N ILE A 26 -5.35 0.41 -3.81
CA ILE A 26 -4.46 1.33 -3.11
C ILE A 26 -3.21 1.64 -3.94
N GLU A 27 -2.63 0.65 -4.63
CA GLU A 27 -1.45 0.86 -5.48
C GLU A 27 -1.75 1.71 -6.72
N ALA A 28 -2.92 1.49 -7.35
CA ALA A 28 -3.41 2.35 -8.42
C ALA A 28 -3.60 3.80 -7.93
N LEU A 29 -4.20 3.99 -6.75
CA LEU A 29 -4.41 5.31 -6.16
C LEU A 29 -3.08 6.01 -5.83
N ILE A 30 -2.08 5.28 -5.28
CA ILE A 30 -0.74 5.83 -5.04
C ILE A 30 -0.13 6.34 -6.34
N SER A 31 -0.22 5.57 -7.42
CA SER A 31 0.32 5.95 -8.74
C SER A 31 -0.31 7.25 -9.25
N VAL A 32 -1.65 7.36 -9.21
CA VAL A 32 -2.37 8.57 -9.62
C VAL A 32 -1.98 9.77 -8.78
N LEU A 33 -1.88 9.61 -7.45
CA LEU A 33 -1.49 10.69 -6.55
C LEU A 33 -0.04 11.12 -6.74
N GLN A 34 0.87 10.22 -7.11
CA GLN A 34 2.25 10.56 -7.46
C GLN A 34 2.29 11.44 -8.73
N VAL A 35 1.52 11.07 -9.77
CA VAL A 35 1.40 11.89 -10.98
C VAL A 35 0.80 13.25 -10.66
N ALA A 36 -0.25 13.30 -9.82
CA ALA A 36 -0.86 14.55 -9.38
C ALA A 36 0.15 15.42 -8.61
N ARG A 37 0.95 14.84 -7.72
CA ARG A 37 2.01 15.56 -6.99
C ARG A 37 3.02 16.17 -7.94
N THR A 38 3.53 15.41 -8.91
CA THR A 38 4.47 15.91 -9.91
C THR A 38 3.88 17.07 -10.70
N LYS A 39 2.63 16.94 -11.15
CA LYS A 39 1.92 18.01 -11.86
C LYS A 39 1.76 19.26 -11.01
N VAL A 40 1.45 19.14 -9.72
CA VAL A 40 1.32 20.29 -8.82
C VAL A 40 2.67 20.99 -8.65
N ILE A 41 3.75 20.23 -8.44
CA ILE A 41 5.12 20.80 -8.31
C ILE A 41 5.50 21.58 -9.57
N LEU A 42 5.31 20.99 -10.77
CA LEU A 42 5.63 21.67 -12.03
C LEU A 42 4.82 22.96 -12.24
N ASN A 43 3.55 22.97 -11.81
CA ASN A 43 2.72 24.16 -11.92
C ASN A 43 3.04 25.22 -10.85
N MET A 44 3.74 24.86 -9.76
CA MET A 44 4.15 25.83 -8.74
C MET A 44 5.23 26.77 -9.27
N ASP A 45 6.11 26.29 -10.15
CA ASP A 45 7.21 27.09 -10.73
C ASP A 45 6.71 28.22 -11.65
N THR A 46 5.47 28.12 -12.14
CA THR A 46 4.86 29.09 -13.06
C THR A 46 3.66 29.84 -12.45
N ALA A 47 3.38 29.62 -11.16
CA ALA A 47 2.04 29.84 -10.59
C ALA A 47 1.59 31.29 -10.36
N GLY A 48 2.48 32.29 -10.33
CA GLY A 48 2.13 33.66 -9.95
C GLY A 48 1.22 33.72 -8.70
N GLY A 49 0.09 34.43 -8.79
CA GLY A 49 -0.90 34.58 -7.71
C GLY A 49 -1.62 33.29 -7.25
N ASN A 50 -1.45 32.16 -7.95
CA ASN A 50 -2.05 30.87 -7.59
C ASN A 50 -1.18 30.03 -6.65
N SER A 51 0.01 30.51 -6.27
CA SER A 51 0.98 29.76 -5.46
C SER A 51 0.39 29.24 -4.14
N ALA A 52 -0.38 30.05 -3.41
CA ALA A 52 -1.00 29.65 -2.14
C ALA A 52 -2.07 28.57 -2.29
N ARG A 53 -2.75 28.49 -3.45
CA ARG A 53 -3.70 27.41 -3.74
C ARG A 53 -2.95 26.13 -4.06
N LEU A 54 -1.92 26.20 -4.90
CA LEU A 54 -1.11 25.05 -5.27
C LEU A 54 -0.34 24.46 -4.08
N ALA A 55 0.15 25.31 -3.16
CA ALA A 55 0.76 24.85 -1.92
C ALA A 55 -0.22 24.02 -1.06
N ARG A 56 -1.49 24.45 -0.97
CA ARG A 56 -2.54 23.69 -0.26
C ARG A 56 -2.86 22.37 -0.95
N VAL A 57 -2.98 22.37 -2.28
CA VAL A 57 -3.20 21.14 -3.06
C VAL A 57 -2.03 20.17 -2.90
N LYS A 58 -0.78 20.66 -2.96
CA LYS A 58 0.42 19.85 -2.72
C LYS A 58 0.34 19.16 -1.37
N LEU A 59 0.03 19.92 -0.31
CA LEU A 59 -0.09 19.38 1.05
C LEU A 59 -1.18 18.29 1.14
N GLN A 60 -2.35 18.52 0.53
CA GLN A 60 -3.42 17.52 0.50
C GLN A 60 -2.99 16.24 -0.21
N VAL A 61 -2.37 16.35 -1.39
CA VAL A 61 -1.87 15.19 -2.14
C VAL A 61 -0.81 14.43 -1.36
N GLU A 62 0.13 15.13 -0.70
CA GLU A 62 1.17 14.53 0.13
C GLU A 62 0.58 13.81 1.36
N ASN A 63 -0.43 14.40 2.01
CA ASN A 63 -1.12 13.78 3.14
C ASN A 63 -1.88 12.51 2.71
N THR A 64 -2.61 12.56 1.60
CA THR A 64 -3.32 11.39 1.07
C THR A 64 -2.34 10.29 0.68
N LEU A 65 -1.21 10.62 0.03
CA LEU A 65 -0.14 9.66 -0.26
C LEU A 65 0.39 8.97 1.00
N LYS A 66 0.58 9.73 2.09
CA LYS A 66 1.04 9.19 3.37
C LYS A 66 0.03 8.17 3.92
N VAL A 67 -1.26 8.46 3.83
CA VAL A 67 -2.32 7.54 4.27
C VAL A 67 -2.35 6.29 3.38
N CYS A 68 -2.33 6.44 2.05
CA CYS A 68 -2.34 5.29 1.13
C CYS A 68 -1.12 4.37 1.33
N ARG A 69 0.07 4.93 1.58
CA ARG A 69 1.28 4.14 1.88
C ARG A 69 1.15 3.36 3.18
N LYS A 70 0.55 3.95 4.22
CA LYS A 70 0.26 3.25 5.47
C LYS A 70 -0.76 2.13 5.27
N ALA A 71 -1.81 2.38 4.49
CA ALA A 71 -2.81 1.38 4.15
C ALA A 71 -2.17 0.21 3.36
N ARG A 72 -1.32 0.51 2.39
CA ARG A 72 -0.52 -0.49 1.66
C ARG A 72 0.30 -1.35 2.61
N ALA A 73 1.08 -0.72 3.50
CA ALA A 73 1.89 -1.46 4.47
C ALA A 73 1.05 -2.38 5.38
N ALA A 74 -0.12 -1.91 5.83
CA ALA A 74 -1.04 -2.71 6.64
C ALA A 74 -1.63 -3.90 5.85
N LEU A 75 -1.94 -3.72 4.57
CA LEU A 75 -2.49 -4.77 3.71
C LEU A 75 -1.41 -5.80 3.29
N SER A 76 -0.19 -5.35 3.02
CA SER A 76 0.94 -6.21 2.65
C SER A 76 1.50 -6.98 3.85
N GLY A 77 1.61 -6.33 5.01
CA GLY A 77 2.14 -6.97 6.23
C GLY A 77 1.20 -7.98 6.88
N SER A 78 -0.09 -7.93 6.54
CA SER A 78 -1.07 -8.93 7.01
C SER A 78 -1.07 -10.20 6.17
N ALA A 79 -0.31 -10.27 5.07
CA ALA A 79 -0.05 -11.52 4.35
C ALA A 79 0.74 -12.46 5.26
N ALA A 80 0.01 -13.08 6.19
CA ALA A 80 0.36 -14.36 6.77
C ALA A 80 0.85 -15.21 5.62
N ILE A 81 2.08 -15.70 5.76
CA ILE A 81 2.66 -16.71 4.88
C ILE A 81 1.55 -17.72 4.64
N SER A 82 1.12 -17.85 3.38
CA SER A 82 0.02 -18.75 3.04
C SER A 82 0.40 -20.14 3.59
N SER A 83 -0.52 -20.90 4.20
CA SER A 83 -0.18 -22.24 4.69
C SER A 83 0.47 -23.11 3.59
N GLU A 84 0.15 -22.80 2.32
CA GLU A 84 0.76 -23.36 1.12
C GLU A 84 2.22 -22.91 0.89
N GLU A 85 2.57 -21.65 1.18
CA GLU A 85 3.96 -21.17 1.12
C GLU A 85 4.80 -21.72 2.27
N ILE A 86 4.23 -21.91 3.47
CA ILE A 86 4.90 -22.61 4.57
C ILE A 86 5.17 -24.06 4.19
N SER A 87 4.20 -24.73 3.55
CA SER A 87 4.33 -26.12 3.12
C SER A 87 5.29 -26.32 1.95
N ASN A 88 5.47 -25.31 1.10
CA ASN A 88 6.39 -25.35 -0.04
C ASN A 88 7.79 -24.82 0.30
N THR A 89 7.98 -24.25 1.49
CA THR A 89 9.30 -23.85 1.98
C THR A 89 9.99 -25.11 2.52
N ASP A 90 10.98 -25.62 1.80
CA ASP A 90 11.83 -26.71 2.26
C ASP A 90 12.73 -26.20 3.40
N ILE A 91 12.24 -26.37 4.63
CA ILE A 91 12.91 -25.95 5.87
C ILE A 91 14.28 -26.66 5.99
N ASP A 92 14.39 -27.91 5.52
CA ASP A 92 15.62 -28.70 5.56
C ASP A 92 16.71 -28.11 4.65
N ALA A 93 16.35 -27.59 3.48
CA ALA A 93 17.27 -26.89 2.58
C ALA A 93 17.81 -25.58 3.18
N LEU A 94 16.99 -24.85 3.96
CA LEU A 94 17.41 -23.64 4.68
C LEU A 94 18.36 -23.98 5.85
N CYS A 95 18.04 -25.02 6.63
CA CYS A 95 18.91 -25.49 7.71
C CYS A 95 20.28 -25.95 7.17
N SER A 96 20.29 -26.62 6.02
CA SER A 96 21.53 -27.07 5.36
C SER A 96 22.41 -25.91 4.89
N GLN A 97 21.81 -24.76 4.51
CA GLN A 97 22.57 -23.56 4.11
C GLN A 97 23.18 -22.81 5.30
N LEU A 98 22.55 -22.88 6.48
CA LEU A 98 23.04 -22.21 7.70
C LEU A 98 24.07 -23.05 8.48
N GLY A 99 24.04 -24.38 8.35
CA GLY A 99 25.00 -25.30 8.99
C GLY A 99 26.37 -25.40 8.30
N GLY A 100 26.61 -24.69 7.19
CA GLY A 100 27.85 -24.79 6.41
C GLY A 100 29.01 -23.90 6.87
N MET A 101 28.91 -23.22 8.02
CA MET A 101 29.96 -22.30 8.53
C MET A 101 30.71 -22.81 9.77
N GLU A 102 30.66 -24.12 10.06
CA GLU A 102 31.55 -24.71 11.07
C GLU A 102 32.57 -25.63 10.42
N SER A 103 33.64 -25.03 9.88
CA SER A 103 35.03 -25.17 10.39
C SER A 103 36.09 -24.91 9.31
#